data_AF-A0AA43HKU5-F1
#
_entry.id   AF-A0AA43HKU5-F1
#
_cell.length_a   1.000
_cell.length_b   1.000
_cell.length_c   1.000
_cell.angle_alpha   90.00
_cell.angle_beta   90.00
_cell.angle_gamma   90.00
#
_symmetry.space_group_name_H-M   'P 1'
#
loop_
_entity.id
_entity.type
_entity.pdbx_description
1 polymer ?
#
loop_
_entity_poly.entity_id
_entity_poly.type
_entity_poly.pdbx_seq_one_letter_code
_entity_poly.pdbx_strand_id
1 'polypeptide(L)'
;MKMEKVELQADSVVFYSPRDEAQFFGWLDQMECVMEVVGRGRIIYIQVDKRRVDAEVLRDILAFFQRYRIAMEQLKVFDSEAFSTWFRRSDAYWYRSVFGARAQSSVTA
;
A
#
# COMPACT_ATOMS: atom_id res chain seq x y z
N MET A 1 -2.76 -23.00 -11.12
CA MET A 1 -2.07 -21.70 -11.06
C MET A 1 -2.07 -21.24 -9.61
N LYS A 2 -0.92 -21.07 -8.95
CA LYS A 2 -0.87 -20.64 -7.53
C LYS A 2 -1.36 -19.19 -7.43
N MET A 3 -2.27 -18.90 -6.50
CA MET A 3 -2.65 -17.53 -6.13
C MET A 3 -1.50 -16.89 -5.37
N GLU A 4 -1.11 -15.67 -5.75
CA GLU A 4 -0.10 -14.89 -5.05
C GLU A 4 -0.79 -13.77 -4.28
N LYS A 5 -1.18 -14.06 -3.04
CA LYS A 5 -1.89 -13.13 -2.18
C LYS A 5 -0.97 -12.52 -1.14
N VAL A 6 -1.21 -11.25 -0.81
CA VAL A 6 -0.61 -10.54 0.32
C VAL A 6 -1.70 -10.01 1.23
N GLU A 7 -1.45 -10.02 2.54
CA GLU A 7 -2.31 -9.36 3.52
C GLU A 7 -1.65 -8.05 3.94
N LEU A 8 -2.38 -6.96 3.77
CA LEU A 8 -2.00 -5.63 4.22
C LEU A 8 -2.80 -5.25 5.47
N GLN A 9 -2.22 -4.40 6.32
CA GLN A 9 -2.80 -4.03 7.61
C GLN A 9 -2.98 -2.52 7.73
N ALA A 10 -4.21 -2.13 8.06
CA ALA A 10 -4.62 -0.79 8.41
C ALA A 10 -4.95 -0.76 9.91
N ASP A 11 -3.94 -0.49 10.75
CA ASP A 11 -3.99 -0.59 12.22
C ASP A 11 -4.19 0.76 12.95
N SER A 12 -3.97 1.88 12.25
CA SER A 12 -3.93 3.23 12.80
C SER A 12 -4.95 4.16 12.17
N VAL A 13 -5.97 3.59 11.52
CA VAL A 13 -6.99 4.37 10.80
C VAL A 13 -7.94 5.02 11.80
N VAL A 14 -8.04 6.34 11.71
CA VAL A 14 -9.02 7.14 12.45
C VAL A 14 -9.98 7.75 11.45
N PHE A 15 -11.25 7.37 11.54
CA PHE A 15 -12.30 7.98 10.74
C PHE A 15 -12.84 9.22 11.44
N TYR A 16 -12.79 10.35 10.75
CA TYR A 16 -13.25 11.63 11.33
C TYR A 16 -14.75 11.86 11.16
N SER A 17 -15.43 11.02 10.37
CA SER A 17 -16.88 11.02 10.22
C SER A 17 -17.37 9.71 9.60
N PRO A 18 -18.67 9.37 9.72
CA PRO A 18 -19.24 8.20 9.03
C PRO A 18 -19.07 8.23 7.51
N ARG A 19 -19.04 9.43 6.91
CA ARG A 19 -18.81 9.59 5.46
C ARG A 19 -17.37 9.24 5.08
N ASP A 20 -16.42 9.56 5.93
CA ASP A 20 -15.01 9.23 5.73
C ASP A 20 -14.78 7.71 5.80
N GLU A 21 -15.39 7.06 6.79
CA GLU A 21 -15.42 5.60 6.89
C GLU A 21 -16.08 4.95 5.65
N ALA A 22 -17.23 5.46 5.21
CA ALA A 22 -17.89 4.95 4.01
C ALA A 22 -17.01 5.11 2.75
N GLN A 23 -16.26 6.21 2.64
CA GLN A 23 -15.32 6.41 1.53
C GLN A 23 -14.10 5.49 1.63
N PHE A 24 -13.63 5.15 2.83
CA PHE A 24 -12.57 4.17 3.02
C PHE A 24 -12.96 2.80 2.43
N PHE A 25 -14.11 2.28 2.86
CA PHE A 25 -14.57 0.97 2.40
C PHE A 25 -15.04 1.01 0.95
N GLY A 26 -15.67 2.09 0.50
CA GLY A 26 -16.07 2.27 -0.89
C GLY A 26 -14.88 2.30 -1.85
N TRP A 27 -13.76 2.91 -1.46
CA TRP A 27 -12.54 2.88 -2.28
C TRP A 27 -11.96 1.46 -2.35
N LEU A 28 -11.93 0.71 -1.25
CA LEU A 28 -11.47 -0.68 -1.25
C LEU A 28 -12.33 -1.58 -2.15
N ASP A 29 -13.65 -1.40 -2.14
CA ASP A 29 -14.60 -2.16 -2.97
C ASP A 29 -14.40 -1.92 -4.48
N GLN A 30 -13.88 -0.74 -4.85
CA GLN A 30 -13.58 -0.40 -6.25
C GLN A 30 -12.24 -0.96 -6.76
N MET A 31 -11.33 -1.37 -5.86
CA MET A 31 -10.04 -1.92 -6.26
C MET A 31 -10.15 -3.42 -6.59
N GLU A 32 -10.15 -3.78 -7.87
CA GLU A 32 -10.31 -5.18 -8.32
C GLU A 32 -9.25 -6.17 -7.79
N CYS A 33 -8.11 -5.64 -7.33
CA CYS A 33 -7.06 -6.42 -6.69
C CYS A 33 -7.39 -6.84 -5.25
N VAL A 34 -8.33 -6.15 -4.59
CA VAL A 34 -8.77 -6.45 -3.22
C VAL A 34 -9.71 -7.65 -3.27
N MET A 35 -9.33 -8.69 -2.53
CA MET A 35 -10.06 -9.96 -2.46
C MET A 35 -11.00 -10.02 -1.26
N GLU A 36 -10.55 -9.49 -0.12
CA GLU A 36 -11.25 -9.59 1.15
C GLU A 36 -10.82 -8.45 2.08
N VAL A 37 -11.76 -7.93 2.86
CA VAL A 37 -11.50 -6.93 3.91
C VAL A 37 -12.11 -7.44 5.21
N VAL A 38 -11.28 -7.64 6.24
CA VAL A 38 -11.71 -8.20 7.54
C VAL A 38 -11.22 -7.33 8.68
N GLY A 39 -12.14 -6.87 9.53
CA GLY A 39 -11.78 -6.24 10.81
C GLY A 39 -11.46 -7.30 11.88
N ARG A 40 -10.31 -7.20 12.54
CA ARG A 40 -10.00 -7.96 13.77
C ARG A 40 -9.43 -7.04 14.83
N GLY A 41 -10.17 -6.85 15.91
CA GLY A 41 -9.81 -5.88 16.94
C GLY A 41 -9.78 -4.45 16.38
N ARG A 42 -8.62 -3.80 16.44
CA ARG A 42 -8.41 -2.43 15.90
C ARG A 42 -7.79 -2.40 14.51
N ILE A 43 -7.57 -3.56 13.90
CA ILE A 43 -6.85 -3.68 12.63
C ILE A 43 -7.82 -4.11 11.54
N ILE A 44 -7.78 -3.41 10.41
CA ILE A 44 -8.45 -3.80 9.18
C ILE A 44 -7.42 -4.53 8.32
N TYR A 45 -7.67 -5.80 8.02
CA TYR A 45 -6.84 -6.64 7.16
C TYR A 45 -7.40 -6.60 5.75
N ILE A 46 -6.54 -6.30 4.78
CA ILE A 46 -6.89 -6.15 3.36
C ILE A 46 -6.12 -7.21 2.59
N GLN A 47 -6.80 -8.23 2.07
CA GLN A 47 -6.18 -9.24 1.22
C GLN A 47 -6.15 -8.75 -0.22
N VAL A 48 -4.96 -8.82 -0.85
CA VAL A 48 -4.74 -8.36 -2.22
C VAL A 48 -4.18 -9.49 -3.08
N ASP A 49 -4.72 -9.70 -4.28
CA ASP A 49 -4.13 -10.55 -5.31
C ASP A 49 -3.04 -9.77 -6.05
N LYS A 50 -1.77 -10.12 -5.80
CA LYS A 50 -0.62 -9.42 -6.41
C LYS A 50 -0.66 -9.45 -7.93
N ARG A 51 -1.27 -10.46 -8.53
CA ARG A 51 -1.35 -10.62 -9.99
C ARG A 51 -2.28 -9.60 -10.65
N ARG A 52 -3.16 -8.99 -9.87
CA ARG A 52 -4.09 -7.93 -10.31
C ARG A 52 -3.60 -6.53 -9.98
N VAL A 53 -2.38 -6.40 -9.45
CA VAL A 53 -1.76 -5.11 -9.18
C VAL A 53 -0.91 -4.73 -10.37
N ASP A 54 -1.40 -3.79 -11.17
CA ASP A 54 -0.61 -3.11 -12.19
C ASP A 54 -0.08 -1.76 -11.68
N ALA A 55 0.48 -0.95 -12.58
CA ALA A 55 1.07 0.33 -12.21
C ALA A 55 0.03 1.39 -11.81
N GLU A 56 -1.21 1.32 -12.29
CA GLU A 56 -2.27 2.25 -11.90
C GLU A 56 -2.83 1.85 -10.54
N VAL A 57 -3.14 0.56 -10.38
CA VAL A 57 -3.59 -0.01 -9.11
C VAL A 57 -2.57 0.22 -7.99
N LEU A 58 -1.26 0.05 -8.25
CA LEU A 58 -0.25 0.33 -7.22
C LEU A 58 -0.20 1.82 -6.84
N ARG A 59 -0.48 2.74 -7.77
CA ARG A 59 -0.60 4.18 -7.44
C ARG A 59 -1.82 4.47 -6.58
N ASP A 60 -2.94 3.79 -6.84
CA ASP A 60 -4.15 3.90 -6.02
C ASP A 60 -3.93 3.36 -4.61
N ILE A 61 -3.24 2.22 -4.47
CA ILE A 61 -2.83 1.68 -3.16
C ILE A 61 -1.93 2.68 -2.43
N LEU A 62 -0.93 3.28 -3.11
CA LEU A 62 -0.08 4.31 -2.51
C LEU A 62 -0.87 5.53 -2.03
N ALA A 63 -1.80 6.03 -2.85
CA ALA A 63 -2.64 7.17 -2.50
C ALA A 63 -3.59 6.85 -1.33
N PHE A 64 -4.17 5.65 -1.32
CA PHE A 64 -5.03 5.17 -0.24
C PHE A 64 -4.28 5.10 1.09
N PHE A 65 -3.09 4.49 1.09
CA PHE A 65 -2.23 4.40 2.27
C PHE A 65 -1.81 5.78 2.79
N GLN A 66 -1.48 6.71 1.89
CA GLN A 66 -1.15 8.08 2.24
C GLN A 66 -2.33 8.79 2.91
N ARG A 67 -3.51 8.68 2.31
CA ARG A 67 -4.71 9.39 2.76
C ARG A 67 -5.14 8.97 4.15
N TYR A 68 -5.14 7.67 4.41
CA TYR A 68 -5.56 7.10 5.69
C TYR A 68 -4.41 6.90 6.68
N ARG A 69 -3.21 7.43 6.37
CA ARG A 69 -2.01 7.37 7.21
C ARG A 69 -1.65 5.95 7.63
N ILE A 70 -1.83 5.01 6.71
CA ILE A 70 -1.45 3.60 6.91
C ILE A 70 0.06 3.48 6.65
N ALA A 71 0.74 2.70 7.49
CA ALA A 71 2.16 2.39 7.34
C ALA A 71 2.45 1.86 5.92
N MET A 72 3.30 2.55 5.15
CA MET A 72 3.58 2.24 3.74
C MET A 72 4.71 1.23 3.55
N GLU A 73 5.45 0.90 4.60
CA GLU A 73 6.59 -0.01 4.56
C GLU A 73 6.19 -1.40 4.03
N GLN A 74 4.96 -1.81 4.33
CA GLN A 74 4.36 -3.04 3.81
C GLN A 74 4.14 -3.01 2.29
N LEU A 75 4.11 -1.85 1.62
CA LEU A 75 3.95 -1.80 0.16
C LEU A 75 5.21 -2.27 -0.60
N LYS A 76 6.33 -2.50 0.10
CA LYS A 76 7.52 -3.15 -0.46
C LYS A 76 7.25 -4.51 -1.09
N VAL A 77 6.20 -5.24 -0.70
CA VAL A 77 5.90 -6.56 -1.30
C VAL A 77 5.51 -6.46 -2.79
N PHE A 78 5.08 -5.29 -3.24
CA PHE A 78 4.79 -5.03 -4.66
C PHE A 78 6.04 -4.63 -5.46
N ASP A 79 7.17 -4.39 -4.81
CA ASP A 79 8.41 -4.02 -5.47
C ASP A 79 8.90 -5.13 -6.41
N SER A 80 8.92 -4.83 -7.70
CA SER A 80 9.28 -5.75 -8.76
C SER A 80 9.95 -5.01 -9.92
N GLU A 81 10.60 -5.75 -10.81
CA GLU A 81 11.26 -5.17 -11.98
C GLU A 81 10.28 -4.35 -12.85
N ALA A 82 9.02 -4.80 -12.97
CA ALA A 82 7.96 -4.14 -13.71
C ALA A 82 7.65 -2.71 -13.22
N PHE A 83 7.89 -2.41 -11.94
CA PHE A 83 7.62 -1.08 -11.37
C PHE A 83 8.90 -0.31 -11.01
N SER A 84 10.08 -0.92 -11.19
CA SER A 84 11.36 -0.40 -10.71
C SER A 84 11.67 1.03 -11.19
N THR A 85 11.26 1.38 -12.41
CA THR A 85 11.52 2.69 -13.04
C THR A 85 10.79 3.84 -12.37
N TRP A 86 9.66 3.59 -11.71
CA TRP A 86 8.84 4.65 -11.09
C TRP A 86 8.61 4.43 -9.60
N PHE A 87 8.45 3.19 -9.13
CA PHE A 87 8.13 2.92 -7.73
C PHE A 87 9.30 3.25 -6.81
N ARG A 88 10.53 3.03 -7.28
CA ARG A 88 11.78 3.35 -6.56
C ARG A 88 12.29 4.77 -6.79
N ARG A 89 11.50 5.65 -7.40
CA ARG A 89 11.89 7.04 -7.61
C ARG A 89 12.03 7.77 -6.29
N SER A 90 13.25 8.20 -5.97
CA SER A 90 13.56 8.83 -4.67
C SER A 90 12.93 10.21 -4.47
N ASP A 91 12.45 10.84 -5.55
CA ASP A 91 11.76 12.13 -5.53
C ASP A 91 10.24 11.99 -5.32
N ALA A 92 9.70 10.78 -5.33
CA ALA A 92 8.28 10.54 -5.13
C ALA A 92 7.87 10.66 -3.66
N TYR A 93 6.65 11.15 -3.40
CA TYR A 93 6.15 11.40 -2.03
C TYR A 93 6.14 10.13 -1.16
N TRP A 94 5.91 8.96 -1.77
CA TRP A 94 5.84 7.69 -1.05
C TRP A 94 7.20 7.09 -0.75
N TYR A 95 8.28 7.52 -1.43
CA TYR A 95 9.54 6.77 -1.43
C TYR A 95 10.10 6.58 -0.02
N ARG A 96 10.10 7.64 0.80
CA ARG A 96 10.63 7.55 2.16
C ARG A 96 9.78 6.67 3.06
N SER A 97 8.46 6.71 2.92
CA SER A 97 7.52 5.91 3.70
C SER A 97 7.55 4.43 3.29
N VAL A 98 7.77 4.14 2.00
CA VAL A 98 7.89 2.77 1.50
C VAL A 98 9.29 2.23 1.78
N PHE A 99 10.35 2.92 1.37
CA PHE A 99 11.72 2.38 1.33
C PHE A 99 12.63 2.85 2.47
N GLY A 100 12.25 3.88 3.22
CA GLY A 100 13.08 4.52 4.24
C GLY A 100 13.98 5.63 3.67
N ALA A 101 14.91 6.13 4.50
CA ALA A 101 15.91 7.08 4.03
C ALA A 101 16.86 6.40 3.02
N ARG A 102 17.29 7.16 1.99
CA ARG A 102 18.32 6.70 1.06
C ARG A 102 19.53 6.28 1.89
N ALA A 103 19.90 5.00 1.83
CA ALA A 103 21.14 4.53 2.45
C ALA A 103 22.26 5.41 1.89
N GLN A 104 22.88 6.21 2.76
CA GLN A 104 24.13 6.84 2.41
C GLN A 104 25.12 5.70 2.24
N SER A 105 25.54 5.44 1.01
CA SER A 105 26.68 4.57 0.77
C SER A 105 27.85 5.19 1.52
N SER A 106 28.22 4.58 2.65
CA SER A 106 29.51 4.81 3.28
C SER A 106 30.58 4.40 2.28
N VAL A 107 31.00 5.34 1.45
CA VAL A 107 32.26 5.23 0.70
C VAL A 107 33.35 5.21 1.75
N THR A 108 33.84 4.02 2.06
CA THR A 108 35.08 3.88 2.82
C THR A 108 36.20 4.18 1.83
N ALA A 109 36.94 5.25 2.11
CA ALA A 109 38.11 5.68 1.36
C ALA A 109 39.23 4.63 1.38
#